data_AF-A0A2J8QMB0-F1
#
_entry.id   AF-A0A2J8QMB0-F1
#
_cell.length_a   1.000
_cell.length_b   1.000
_cell.length_c   1.000
_cell.angle_alpha   90.00
_cell.angle_beta   90.00
_cell.angle_gamma   90.00
#
_symmetry.space_group_name_H-M   'P 1'
#
loop_
_entity.id
_entity.type
_entity.pdbx_description
1 polymer ?
#
loop_
_entity_poly.entity_id
_entity_poly.type
_entity_poly.pdbx_seq_one_letter_code
_entity_poly.pdbx_strand_id
1 'polypeptide(L)'
;LLVFKDVGKLEDAQNRLAIKQLIKEIGEPRNYGLTDEEKAEEERKAAEERLAREAAEEAEREHQEAVEMAEKIARWEEWNKRLEEVKREERELLEAQSIPLRNYLMTYVMPTLIQGLNECCNVRPEDPVDFLVGMQWHNLGLLQPPPPGFKR
;
A
#
# COMPACT_ATOMS: atom_id res chain seq x y z
N LEU A 1 -48.21 -16.52 0.29
CA LEU A 1 -48.81 -17.42 -0.72
C LEU A 1 -50.30 -17.59 -0.43
N LEU A 2 -51.11 -16.60 -0.80
CA LEU A 2 -52.56 -16.78 -0.90
C LEU A 2 -52.82 -17.45 -2.24
N VAL A 3 -52.93 -18.77 -2.23
CA VAL A 3 -53.37 -19.52 -3.41
C VAL A 3 -54.83 -19.13 -3.65
N PHE A 4 -55.06 -18.21 -4.59
CA PHE A 4 -56.40 -17.95 -5.14
C PHE A 4 -56.85 -19.26 -5.80
N LYS A 5 -57.60 -20.08 -5.06
CA LYS A 5 -58.31 -21.21 -5.65
C LYS A 5 -59.38 -20.61 -6.56
N ASP A 6 -59.12 -20.69 -7.86
CA ASP A 6 -60.06 -20.34 -8.91
C ASP A 6 -61.30 -21.26 -8.78
N VAL A 7 -62.35 -20.75 -8.14
CA VAL A 7 -63.57 -21.51 -7.79
C VAL A 7 -64.27 -22.05 -9.06
N GLY A 8 -63.98 -21.45 -10.22
CA GLY A 8 -64.45 -21.92 -11.53
C GLY A 8 -63.85 -23.25 -12.00
N LYS A 9 -62.78 -23.74 -11.36
CA LYS A 9 -62.12 -25.02 -11.74
C LYS A 9 -62.69 -26.26 -11.03
N LEU A 10 -63.67 -26.10 -10.13
CA LEU A 10 -64.37 -27.22 -9.49
C LEU A 10 -65.65 -27.54 -10.29
N GLU A 11 -65.59 -28.59 -11.10
CA GLU A 11 -66.63 -29.03 -12.05
C GLU A 11 -67.86 -29.68 -11.39
N ASP A 12 -68.43 -29.06 -10.36
CA ASP A 12 -69.73 -29.49 -9.83
C ASP A 12 -70.88 -28.96 -10.71
N ALA A 13 -71.86 -29.82 -11.02
CA ALA A 13 -72.99 -29.47 -11.89
C ALA A 13 -73.87 -28.36 -11.32
N GLN A 14 -73.99 -28.28 -9.99
CA GLN A 14 -74.74 -27.22 -9.31
C GLN A 14 -73.98 -25.89 -9.37
N ASN A 15 -72.65 -25.94 -9.30
CA ASN A 15 -71.78 -24.75 -9.34
C ASN A 15 -71.81 -24.07 -10.71
N ARG A 16 -71.86 -24.84 -11.81
CA ARG A 16 -72.03 -24.29 -13.17
C ARG A 16 -73.32 -23.52 -13.36
N LEU A 17 -74.42 -23.99 -12.75
CA LEU A 17 -75.71 -23.31 -12.85
C LEU A 17 -75.71 -22.02 -12.02
N ALA A 18 -75.16 -22.08 -10.81
CA ALA A 18 -75.02 -20.94 -9.92
C ALA A 18 -74.16 -19.82 -10.54
N ILE A 19 -73.03 -20.17 -11.16
CA ILE A 19 -72.15 -19.20 -11.83
C ILE A 19 -72.85 -18.52 -13.01
N LYS A 20 -73.61 -19.25 -13.82
CA LYS A 20 -74.38 -18.66 -14.93
C LYS A 20 -75.46 -17.69 -14.44
N GLN A 21 -76.14 -18.03 -13.35
CA GLN A 21 -77.15 -17.16 -12.75
C GLN A 21 -76.52 -15.89 -12.15
N LEU A 22 -75.38 -16.04 -11.46
CA LEU A 22 -74.58 -14.94 -10.92
C LEU A 22 -74.11 -13.98 -12.03
N ILE A 23 -73.60 -14.50 -13.14
CA ILE A 23 -73.17 -13.66 -14.28
C ILE A 23 -74.35 -12.91 -14.90
N LYS A 24 -75.54 -13.54 -14.94
CA LYS A 24 -76.74 -12.92 -15.48
C LYS A 24 -77.26 -11.78 -14.61
N GLU A 25 -77.17 -11.89 -13.29
CA GLU A 25 -77.67 -10.86 -12.36
C GLU A 25 -76.64 -9.79 -11.99
N ILE A 26 -75.37 -10.17 -11.83
CA ILE A 26 -74.29 -9.28 -11.36
C ILE A 26 -73.41 -8.78 -12.53
N GLY A 27 -73.40 -9.48 -13.67
CA GLY A 27 -72.58 -9.18 -14.84
C GLY A 27 -71.35 -10.09 -15.00
N GLU A 28 -70.65 -9.99 -16.14
CA GLU A 28 -69.39 -10.71 -16.34
C GLU A 28 -68.35 -10.30 -15.29
N PRO A 29 -67.49 -11.23 -14.81
CA PRO A 29 -66.41 -10.90 -13.88
C PRO A 29 -65.52 -9.80 -14.46
N ARG A 30 -65.66 -8.58 -13.94
CA ARG A 30 -64.76 -7.48 -14.30
C ARG A 30 -63.42 -7.72 -13.62
N ASN A 31 -62.36 -7.78 -14.40
CA ASN A 31 -61.01 -7.86 -13.87
C ASN A 31 -60.66 -6.51 -13.22
N TYR A 32 -60.75 -6.43 -11.90
CA TYR A 32 -60.29 -5.29 -11.10
C TYR A 32 -58.75 -5.33 -10.99
N GLY A 33 -58.05 -5.14 -12.11
CA GLY A 33 -56.61 -4.91 -12.12
C GLY A 33 -56.26 -3.52 -11.58
N LEU A 34 -54.98 -3.29 -11.25
CA LEU A 34 -54.49 -1.95 -10.91
C LEU A 34 -54.89 -0.96 -12.01
N THR A 35 -55.28 0.24 -11.60
CA THR A 35 -55.54 1.35 -12.52
C THR A 35 -54.27 1.76 -13.26
N ASP A 36 -54.40 2.39 -14.42
CA ASP A 36 -53.25 2.85 -15.22
C ASP A 36 -52.34 3.81 -14.41
N GLU A 37 -52.93 4.59 -13.51
CA GLU A 37 -52.20 5.47 -12.59
C GLU A 37 -51.39 4.69 -11.54
N GLU A 38 -52.00 3.68 -10.91
CA GLU A 38 -51.31 2.81 -9.94
C GLU A 38 -50.17 2.02 -10.60
N LYS A 39 -50.34 1.61 -11.86
CA LYS A 39 -49.29 0.93 -12.63
C LYS A 39 -48.12 1.87 -12.94
N ALA A 40 -48.38 3.11 -13.34
CA ALA A 40 -47.34 4.10 -13.57
C ALA A 40 -46.59 4.48 -12.28
N GLU A 41 -47.29 4.51 -11.14
CA GLU A 41 -46.66 4.70 -9.84
C GLU A 41 -45.77 3.52 -9.43
N GLU A 42 -46.21 2.29 -9.68
CA GLU A 42 -45.42 1.07 -9.45
C GLU A 42 -44.17 1.05 -10.34
N GLU A 43 -44.29 1.41 -11.61
CA GLU A 43 -43.15 1.54 -12.54
C GLU A 43 -42.15 2.62 -12.10
N ARG A 44 -42.65 3.77 -11.60
CA ARG A 44 -41.79 4.81 -11.02
C ARG A 44 -41.06 4.35 -9.77
N LYS A 45 -41.76 3.72 -8.84
CA LYS A 45 -41.15 3.15 -7.62
C LYS A 45 -40.10 2.11 -7.96
N ALA A 46 -40.39 1.23 -8.92
CA ALA A 46 -39.43 0.23 -9.39
C ALA A 46 -38.21 0.86 -10.08
N ALA A 47 -38.39 1.94 -10.86
CA ALA A 47 -37.28 2.67 -11.47
C ALA A 47 -36.41 3.40 -10.44
N GLU A 48 -37.04 4.04 -9.44
CA GLU A 48 -36.37 4.69 -8.32
C GLU A 48 -35.60 3.67 -7.46
N GLU A 49 -36.20 2.51 -7.16
CA GLU A 49 -35.55 1.43 -6.42
C GLU A 49 -34.35 0.85 -7.18
N ARG A 50 -34.48 0.68 -8.50
CA ARG A 50 -33.36 0.25 -9.35
C ARG A 50 -32.21 1.24 -9.33
N LEU A 51 -32.50 2.54 -9.48
CA LEU A 51 -31.48 3.57 -9.45
C LEU A 51 -30.80 3.66 -8.07
N ALA A 52 -31.60 3.56 -7.00
CA ALA A 52 -31.07 3.56 -5.64
C ALA A 52 -30.17 2.34 -5.38
N ARG A 53 -30.54 1.17 -5.93
CA ARG A 53 -29.72 -0.04 -5.85
C ARG A 53 -28.41 0.11 -6.63
N GLU A 54 -28.46 0.60 -7.85
CA GLU A 54 -27.28 0.85 -8.68
C GLU A 54 -26.33 1.85 -8.00
N ALA A 55 -26.85 2.93 -7.42
CA ALA A 55 -26.06 3.90 -6.66
C ALA A 55 -25.43 3.31 -5.40
N ALA A 56 -26.16 2.43 -4.68
CA ALA A 56 -25.62 1.74 -3.52
C ALA A 56 -24.53 0.73 -3.90
N GLU A 57 -24.69 0.01 -5.01
CA GLU A 57 -23.69 -0.93 -5.52
C GLU A 57 -22.41 -0.19 -5.99
N GLU A 58 -22.54 0.97 -6.63
CA GLU A 58 -21.38 1.80 -7.00
C GLU A 58 -20.65 2.37 -5.78
N ALA A 59 -21.39 2.92 -4.81
CA ALA A 59 -20.79 3.45 -3.58
C ALA A 59 -20.05 2.37 -2.77
N GLU A 60 -20.58 1.15 -2.73
CA GLU A 60 -19.92 0.02 -2.10
C GLU A 60 -18.63 -0.38 -2.85
N ARG A 61 -18.65 -0.38 -4.18
CA ARG A 61 -17.45 -0.63 -5.00
C ARG A 61 -16.39 0.43 -4.77
N GLU A 62 -16.74 1.71 -4.83
CA GLU A 62 -15.81 2.82 -4.57
C GLU A 62 -15.22 2.73 -3.16
N HIS A 63 -16.03 2.34 -2.16
CA HIS A 63 -15.56 2.13 -0.81
C HIS A 63 -14.54 0.98 -0.73
N GLN A 64 -14.84 -0.16 -1.35
CA GLN A 64 -13.92 -1.31 -1.38
C GLN A 64 -12.61 -0.96 -2.08
N GLU A 65 -12.67 -0.28 -3.23
CA GLU A 65 -11.49 0.19 -3.97
C GLU A 65 -10.64 1.15 -3.12
N ALA A 66 -11.28 2.09 -2.42
CA ALA A 66 -10.58 3.02 -1.52
C ALA A 66 -9.91 2.31 -0.35
N VAL A 67 -10.58 1.31 0.25
CA VAL A 67 -10.01 0.49 1.32
C VAL A 67 -8.81 -0.32 0.82
N GLU A 68 -8.91 -1.00 -0.33
CA GLU A 68 -7.80 -1.74 -0.90
C GLU A 68 -6.59 -0.85 -1.22
N MET A 69 -6.84 0.35 -1.73
CA MET A 69 -5.78 1.32 -2.02
C MET A 69 -5.11 1.81 -0.75
N ALA A 70 -5.88 2.12 0.29
CA ALA A 70 -5.36 2.51 1.59
C ALA A 70 -4.50 1.38 2.21
N GLU A 71 -4.94 0.12 2.12
CA GLU A 71 -4.16 -1.03 2.59
C GLU A 71 -2.87 -1.25 1.81
N LYS A 72 -2.88 -1.04 0.48
CA LYS A 72 -1.67 -1.12 -0.36
C LYS A 72 -0.67 -0.03 0.04
N ILE A 73 -1.15 1.20 0.23
CA ILE A 73 -0.31 2.33 0.66
C ILE A 73 0.29 2.05 2.04
N ALA A 74 -0.53 1.66 3.02
CA ALA A 74 -0.06 1.38 4.38
C ALA A 74 0.99 0.27 4.41
N ARG A 75 0.79 -0.82 3.66
CA ARG A 75 1.79 -1.90 3.53
C ARG A 75 3.08 -1.42 2.88
N TRP A 76 2.97 -0.59 1.85
CA TRP A 76 4.15 -0.05 1.16
C TRP A 76 4.93 0.89 2.08
N GLU A 77 4.25 1.75 2.83
CA GLU A 77 4.88 2.65 3.81
C GLU A 77 5.59 1.87 4.92
N GLU A 78 4.96 0.83 5.47
CA GLU A 78 5.58 -0.02 6.48
C GLU A 78 6.82 -0.73 5.92
N TRP A 79 6.71 -1.30 4.72
CA TRP A 79 7.85 -1.92 4.04
C TRP A 79 9.00 -0.92 3.82
N ASN A 80 8.68 0.27 3.32
CA ASN A 80 9.66 1.32 3.06
C ASN A 80 10.36 1.77 4.34
N LYS A 81 9.61 1.89 5.45
CA LYS A 81 10.18 2.21 6.77
C LYS A 81 11.19 1.16 7.22
N ARG A 82 10.84 -0.13 7.14
CA ARG A 82 11.74 -1.24 7.49
C ARG A 82 12.99 -1.24 6.61
N LEU A 83 12.84 -0.95 5.32
CA LEU A 83 13.95 -0.87 4.39
C LEU A 83 14.93 0.27 4.75
N GLU A 84 14.41 1.44 5.12
CA GLU A 84 15.26 2.58 5.53
C GLU A 84 15.98 2.31 6.86
N GLU A 85 15.34 1.58 7.79
CA GLU A 85 15.99 1.13 9.02
C GLU A 85 17.19 0.21 8.72
N VAL A 86 17.02 -0.78 7.84
CA VAL A 86 18.12 -1.67 7.41
C VAL A 86 19.26 -0.88 6.75
N LYS A 87 18.95 0.02 5.82
CA LYS A 87 19.97 0.86 5.17
C LYS A 87 20.73 1.73 6.16
N ARG A 88 20.07 2.23 7.21
CA ARG A 88 20.71 3.00 8.28
C ARG A 88 21.68 2.12 9.06
N GLU A 89 21.23 0.93 9.47
CA GLU A 89 22.08 -0.04 10.19
C GLU A 89 23.31 -0.47 9.38
N GLU A 90 23.15 -0.72 8.08
CA GLU A 90 24.26 -1.04 7.19
C GLU A 90 25.31 0.09 7.14
N ARG A 91 24.86 1.34 7.04
CA ARG A 91 25.76 2.51 7.05
C ARG A 91 26.48 2.63 8.38
N GLU A 92 25.77 2.51 9.51
CA GLU A 92 26.37 2.59 10.84
C GLU A 92 27.40 1.48 11.08
N LEU A 93 27.12 0.27 10.60
CA LEU A 93 28.06 -0.85 10.68
C LEU A 93 29.32 -0.58 9.85
N LEU A 94 29.17 -0.12 8.61
CA LEU A 94 30.29 0.22 7.74
C LEU A 94 31.14 1.36 8.32
N GLU A 95 30.49 2.40 8.86
CA GLU A 95 31.16 3.47 9.58
C GLU A 95 31.92 2.93 10.79
N ALA A 96 31.27 2.11 11.63
CA ALA A 96 31.90 1.51 12.80
C ALA A 96 33.13 0.65 12.44
N GLN A 97 33.07 -0.11 11.34
CA GLN A 97 34.22 -0.87 10.83
C GLN A 97 35.36 0.05 10.35
N SER A 98 35.03 1.23 9.83
CA SER A 98 36.03 2.20 9.38
C SER A 98 36.68 3.01 10.52
N ILE A 99 35.99 3.15 11.67
CA ILE A 99 36.46 3.96 12.82
C ILE A 99 37.87 3.56 13.29
N PRO A 100 38.19 2.26 13.55
CA PRO A 100 39.52 1.87 14.02
C PRO A 100 40.63 2.31 13.07
N LEU A 101 40.44 2.10 11.76
CA LEU A 101 41.41 2.49 10.75
C LEU A 101 41.54 4.01 10.66
N ARG A 102 40.43 4.75 10.66
CA ARG A 102 40.45 6.21 10.66
C ARG A 102 41.18 6.76 11.88
N ASN A 103 40.91 6.23 13.07
CA ASN A 103 41.56 6.63 14.31
C ASN A 103 43.06 6.34 14.28
N TYR A 104 43.46 5.18 13.77
CA TYR A 104 44.86 4.83 13.57
C TYR A 104 45.55 5.85 12.64
N LEU A 105 44.96 6.11 11.47
CA LEU A 105 45.50 7.08 10.52
C LEU A 105 45.62 8.47 11.16
N MET A 106 44.56 8.96 11.79
CA MET A 106 44.54 10.27 12.44
C MET A 106 45.53 10.42 13.60
N THR A 107 45.81 9.34 14.33
CA THR A 107 46.67 9.37 15.53
C THR A 107 48.15 9.21 15.19
N TYR A 108 48.49 8.33 14.26
CA TYR A 108 49.88 7.91 14.04
C TYR A 108 50.44 8.37 12.68
N VAL A 109 49.60 8.40 11.65
CA VAL A 109 50.05 8.68 10.27
C VAL A 109 49.88 10.15 9.93
N MET A 110 48.71 10.73 10.20
CA MET A 110 48.37 12.09 9.81
C MET A 110 49.28 13.16 10.42
N PRO A 111 49.62 13.14 11.73
CA PRO A 111 50.47 14.19 12.31
C PRO A 111 51.87 14.23 11.68
N THR A 112 52.46 13.07 11.44
CA THR A 112 53.79 12.94 10.81
C THR A 112 53.74 13.33 9.34
N LEU A 113 52.70 12.89 8.62
CA LEU A 113 52.51 13.23 7.21
C LEU A 113 52.28 14.73 7.02
N ILE A 114 51.46 15.36 7.86
CA ILE A 114 51.20 16.80 7.82
C ILE A 114 52.50 17.59 8.09
N GLN A 115 53.30 17.18 9.07
CA GLN A 115 54.60 17.80 9.35
C GLN A 115 55.55 17.66 8.17
N GLY A 116 55.71 16.44 7.63
CA GLY A 116 56.55 16.20 6.47
C GLY A 116 56.10 16.98 5.23
N LEU A 117 54.78 17.07 5.00
CA LEU A 117 54.22 17.85 3.89
C LEU A 117 54.50 19.34 4.05
N ASN A 118 54.39 19.88 5.26
CA ASN A 118 54.74 21.27 5.53
C ASN A 118 56.24 21.55 5.26
N GLU A 119 57.12 20.65 5.69
CA GLU A 119 58.56 20.76 5.44
C GLU A 119 58.91 20.61 3.96
N CYS A 120 58.27 19.67 3.27
CA CYS A 120 58.41 19.46 1.84
C CYS A 120 58.03 20.72 1.05
N CYS A 121 56.95 21.40 1.43
CA CYS A 121 56.52 22.66 0.82
C CYS A 121 57.56 23.79 0.99
N ASN A 122 58.32 23.78 2.08
CA ASN A 122 59.35 24.78 2.37
C ASN A 122 60.66 24.49 1.61
N VAL A 123 61.11 23.24 1.62
CA VAL A 123 62.39 22.82 1.01
C VAL A 123 62.28 22.65 -0.51
N ARG A 124 61.08 22.33 -1.02
CA ARG A 124 60.81 22.04 -2.44
C ARG A 124 61.86 21.11 -3.06
N PRO A 125 61.99 19.89 -2.51
CA PRO A 125 62.92 18.90 -3.05
C PRO A 125 62.57 18.54 -4.48
N GLU A 126 63.55 18.05 -5.23
CA GLU A 126 63.37 17.58 -6.61
C GLU A 126 62.39 16.40 -6.69
N ASP A 127 62.41 15.52 -5.68
CA ASP A 127 61.41 14.47 -5.48
C ASP A 127 60.70 14.62 -4.11
N PRO A 128 59.43 15.07 -4.08
CA PRO A 128 58.68 15.25 -2.84
C PRO A 128 58.28 13.91 -2.19
N VAL A 129 58.11 12.83 -2.94
CA VAL A 129 57.69 11.54 -2.39
C VAL A 129 58.85 10.88 -1.66
N ASP A 130 60.03 10.82 -2.31
CA ASP A 130 61.23 10.26 -1.70
C ASP A 130 61.68 11.08 -0.46
N PHE A 131 61.53 12.40 -0.51
CA PHE A 131 61.77 13.28 0.64
C PHE A 131 60.87 12.94 1.84
N LEU A 132 59.56 12.76 1.60
CA LEU A 132 58.59 12.41 2.65
C LEU A 132 58.85 11.02 3.23
N VAL A 133 59.20 10.05 2.40
CA VAL A 133 59.57 8.70 2.84
C VAL A 133 60.82 8.76 3.72
N GLY A 134 61.87 9.47 3.30
CA GLY A 134 63.09 9.67 4.08
C GLY A 134 62.84 10.33 5.45
N MET A 135 62.01 11.38 5.48
CA MET A 135 61.57 12.04 6.71
C MET A 135 60.78 11.10 7.63
N GLN A 136 59.92 10.27 7.04
CA GLN A 136 59.13 9.29 7.77
C GLN A 136 60.02 8.25 8.44
N TRP A 137 61.05 7.72 7.77
CA TRP A 137 62.02 6.79 8.37
C TRP A 137 62.85 7.42 9.50
N HIS A 138 63.18 8.70 9.41
CA HIS A 138 63.93 9.41 10.45
C HIS A 138 63.09 9.65 11.72
N ASN A 139 61.79 9.95 11.55
CA ASN A 139 60.82 10.10 12.66
C ASN A 139 60.35 8.75 13.24
N LEU A 140 60.49 7.65 12.49
CA LEU A 140 60.06 6.29 12.87
C LEU A 140 60.99 5.57 13.88
N GLY A 141 61.93 6.27 14.52
CA GLY A 141 62.59 5.77 15.73
C GLY A 141 61.63 5.44 16.89
N LEU A 142 60.36 5.80 16.76
CA LEU A 142 59.27 5.41 17.66
C LEU A 142 58.30 4.48 16.90
N LEU A 143 58.35 3.20 17.26
CA LEU A 143 57.59 2.07 16.73
C LEU A 143 56.07 2.38 16.68
N GLN A 144 55.52 2.69 15.50
CA GLN A 144 54.07 2.77 15.35
C GLN A 144 53.46 1.37 15.53
N PRO A 145 52.35 1.22 16.28
CA PRO A 145 51.68 -0.07 16.39
C PRO A 145 51.18 -0.52 15.01
N PRO A 146 51.03 -1.84 14.74
CA PRO A 146 50.49 -2.29 13.48
C PRO A 146 49.04 -1.80 13.28
N PRO A 147 48.62 -1.53 12.04
CA PRO A 147 47.26 -1.08 11.76
C PRO A 147 46.24 -2.13 12.21
N PRO A 148 45.04 -1.70 12.65
CA PRO A 148 43.99 -2.60 13.10
C PRO A 148 43.57 -3.57 11.97
N GLY A 149 43.47 -4.86 12.28
CA GLY A 149 43.15 -5.92 11.31
C GLY A 149 44.36 -6.55 10.61
N PHE A 150 45.57 -6.00 10.81
CA PHE A 150 46.80 -6.60 10.29
C PHE A 150 47.21 -7.79 11.17
N LYS A 151 46.78 -9.00 10.80
CA LYS A 151 47.33 -10.23 11.39
C LYS A 151 48.66 -10.55 10.70
N ARG A 152 49.69 -10.79 11.52
CA ARG A 152 51.01 -11.21 11.05
C ARG A 152 50.98 -12.64 10.51
#